data_AF-I6ESM6-F1
#
_entry.id   AF-I6ESM6-F1
#
_cell.length_a   1.000
_cell.length_b   1.000
_cell.length_c   1.000
_cell.angle_alpha   90.00
_cell.angle_beta   90.00
_cell.angle_gamma   90.00
#
_symmetry.space_group_name_H-M   'P 1'
#
loop_
_entity.id
_entity.type
_entity.pdbx_description
1 polymer ?
#
loop_
_entity_poly.entity_id
_entity_poly.type
_entity_poly.pdbx_seq_one_letter_code
_entity_poly.pdbx_strand_id
1 'polypeptide(L)'
;MIHAFIKKGCFQDSVSLMIISRKLSESENVDDVSVMMGTPANKALLDTTGFWHDDFNNATPNDICVAIRSEAADAGIAQAIMQQLEEALKQLAQGAGSSQSLTQVRRWDSACQKLSDANLALISVAGEYAAELANQALERNLNVMMFSDNVTLEDEIQLKTRAREKGLLVMGPDCGTSMIAGTPLAFANVMPEGNIGVIGASGTGIQELCSQIAQAGEGITHAIGLGERDLSREVGGISALTALEMLSADEKSEVLAFVSKPPA
;
A
#
# COMPACT_ATOMS: atom_id res chain seq x y z
N MET A 1 -1.59 33.43 1.12
CA MET A 1 -0.38 33.07 0.32
C MET A 1 0.03 31.65 0.65
N ILE A 2 0.80 31.01 -0.23
CA ILE A 2 1.34 29.68 0.01
C ILE A 2 2.81 29.81 0.42
N HIS A 3 3.13 29.33 1.63
CA HIS A 3 4.49 29.07 2.07
C HIS A 3 4.80 27.59 1.86
N ALA A 4 6.04 27.23 1.56
CA ALA A 4 6.38 25.83 1.35
C ALA A 4 7.80 25.50 1.82
N PHE A 5 8.02 24.22 2.11
CA PHE A 5 9.35 23.65 2.27
C PHE A 5 9.33 22.15 1.95
N ILE A 6 10.52 21.57 1.77
CA ILE A 6 10.70 20.14 1.50
C ILE A 6 11.51 19.50 2.62
N LYS A 7 10.99 18.43 3.22
CA LYS A 7 11.77 17.55 4.10
C LYS A 7 12.39 16.44 3.25
N LYS A 8 13.70 16.50 3.06
CA LYS A 8 14.45 15.53 2.26
C LYS A 8 14.59 14.17 2.93
N GLY A 9 14.50 13.11 2.14
CA GLY A 9 14.86 11.73 2.51
C GLY A 9 14.06 11.17 3.69
N CYS A 10 12.76 11.48 3.75
CA CYS A 10 11.88 11.06 4.81
C CYS A 10 10.62 10.46 4.19
N PHE A 11 10.62 9.14 3.99
CA PHE A 11 9.43 8.43 3.54
C PHE A 11 8.46 8.21 4.69
N GLN A 12 7.19 8.52 4.48
CA GLN A 12 6.09 8.25 5.40
C GLN A 12 4.87 7.78 4.61
N ASP A 13 4.05 6.94 5.22
CA ASP A 13 2.79 6.51 4.62
C ASP A 13 1.76 7.66 4.58
N SER A 14 0.83 7.57 3.63
CA SER A 14 -0.18 8.62 3.41
C SER A 14 -1.08 8.87 4.62
N VAL A 15 -1.36 7.86 5.45
CA VAL A 15 -2.23 8.01 6.63
C VAL A 15 -1.52 8.82 7.70
N SER A 16 -0.26 8.50 7.97
CA SER A 16 0.61 9.28 8.86
C SER A 16 0.67 10.74 8.42
N LEU A 17 0.91 10.98 7.13
CA LEU A 17 0.96 12.34 6.58
C LEU A 17 -0.39 13.06 6.68
N MET A 18 -1.52 12.39 6.42
CA MET A 18 -2.86 12.99 6.57
C MET A 18 -3.15 13.38 8.03
N ILE A 19 -2.79 12.54 9.00
CA ILE A 19 -2.94 12.85 10.43
C ILE A 19 -2.10 14.06 10.80
N ILE A 20 -0.85 14.12 10.32
CA ILE A 20 0.02 15.27 10.54
C ILE A 20 -0.52 16.52 9.87
N SER A 21 -0.97 16.44 8.62
CA SER A 21 -1.57 17.54 7.86
C SER A 21 -2.73 18.18 8.63
N ARG A 22 -3.63 17.34 9.16
CA ARG A 22 -4.75 17.80 9.98
C ARG A 22 -4.29 18.49 11.25
N LYS A 23 -3.35 17.88 12.00
CA LYS A 23 -2.80 18.46 13.24
C LYS A 23 -2.13 19.82 12.98
N LEU A 24 -1.34 19.93 11.90
CA LEU A 24 -0.64 21.17 11.56
C LEU A 24 -1.61 22.28 11.13
N SER A 25 -2.72 21.91 10.48
CA SER A 25 -3.79 22.84 10.10
C SER A 25 -4.55 23.43 11.29
N GLU A 26 -4.40 22.88 12.50
CA GLU A 26 -4.94 23.44 13.74
C GLU A 26 -4.03 24.52 14.36
N SER A 27 -2.87 24.83 13.73
CA SER A 27 -1.94 25.85 14.23
C SER A 27 -2.48 27.27 14.10
N GLU A 28 -2.18 28.12 15.08
CA GLU A 28 -2.49 29.56 15.00
C GLU A 28 -1.78 30.22 13.80
N ASN A 29 -2.46 31.15 13.14
CA ASN A 29 -1.99 31.91 11.96
C ASN A 29 -1.82 31.11 10.67
N VAL A 30 -2.44 29.93 10.58
CA VAL A 30 -2.48 29.11 9.36
C VAL A 30 -3.93 28.78 9.04
N ASP A 31 -4.30 28.91 7.76
CA ASP A 31 -5.64 28.57 7.29
C ASP A 31 -5.75 27.06 7.04
N ASP A 32 -4.72 26.48 6.44
CA ASP A 32 -4.67 25.06 6.08
C ASP A 32 -3.22 24.62 5.77
N VAL A 33 -2.90 23.36 6.05
CA VAL A 33 -1.59 22.74 5.75
C VAL A 33 -1.82 21.45 4.99
N SER A 34 -1.18 21.33 3.82
CA SER A 34 -1.11 20.08 3.06
C SER A 34 0.29 19.47 3.18
N VAL A 35 0.34 18.23 3.69
CA VAL A 35 1.57 17.43 3.83
C VAL A 35 1.44 16.19 2.96
N MET A 36 2.29 16.04 1.94
CA MET A 36 2.23 14.91 1.01
C MET A 36 3.63 14.45 0.60
N MET A 37 3.77 13.18 0.19
CA MET A 37 5.00 12.72 -0.47
C MET A 37 5.18 13.42 -1.83
N GLY A 38 6.42 13.66 -2.24
CA GLY A 38 6.79 14.31 -3.51
C GLY A 38 6.61 13.44 -4.76
N THR A 39 5.60 12.56 -4.79
CA THR A 39 5.26 11.74 -5.96
C THR A 39 4.59 12.59 -7.05
N PRO A 40 4.66 12.20 -8.34
CA PRO A 40 3.98 12.91 -9.42
C PRO A 40 2.47 13.10 -9.19
N ALA A 41 1.79 12.06 -8.69
CA ALA A 41 0.36 12.12 -8.39
C ALA A 41 0.03 13.15 -7.30
N ASN A 42 0.80 13.16 -6.21
CA ASN A 42 0.60 14.12 -5.11
C ASN A 42 0.95 15.55 -5.53
N LYS A 43 1.98 15.74 -6.36
CA LYS A 43 2.31 17.06 -6.94
C LYS A 43 1.16 17.60 -7.79
N ALA A 44 0.53 16.76 -8.61
CA ALA A 44 -0.66 17.15 -9.37
C ALA A 44 -1.86 17.48 -8.45
N LEU A 45 -2.01 16.77 -7.32
CA LEU A 45 -3.01 17.10 -6.31
C LEU A 45 -2.74 18.46 -5.65
N LEU A 46 -1.49 18.76 -5.29
CA LEU A 46 -1.12 20.07 -4.72
C LEU A 46 -1.43 21.22 -5.69
N ASP A 47 -1.21 21.01 -7.00
CA ASP A 47 -1.55 21.99 -8.04
C ASP A 47 -3.06 22.21 -8.15
N THR A 48 -3.81 21.14 -8.35
CA THR A 48 -5.28 21.22 -8.52
C THR A 48 -6.02 21.75 -7.29
N THR A 49 -5.47 21.57 -6.09
CA THR A 49 -6.06 22.05 -4.82
C THR A 49 -5.59 23.45 -4.41
N GLY A 50 -4.74 24.10 -5.23
CA GLY A 50 -4.26 25.46 -4.98
C GLY A 50 -3.20 25.56 -3.88
N PHE A 51 -2.46 24.48 -3.62
CA PHE A 51 -1.34 24.41 -2.68
C PHE A 51 0.02 24.38 -3.36
N TRP A 52 0.08 24.60 -4.68
CA TRP A 52 1.35 24.56 -5.41
C TRP A 52 2.34 25.63 -4.96
N HIS A 53 3.61 25.25 -4.97
CA HIS A 53 4.76 26.13 -4.81
C HIS A 53 5.93 25.61 -5.66
N ASP A 54 6.70 26.51 -6.28
CA ASP A 54 7.75 26.15 -7.24
C ASP A 54 8.87 25.29 -6.64
N ASP A 55 9.08 25.38 -5.33
CA ASP A 55 10.05 24.54 -4.62
C ASP A 55 9.81 23.05 -4.85
N PHE A 56 8.54 22.63 -5.01
CA PHE A 56 8.17 21.22 -5.19
C PHE A 56 8.67 20.62 -6.51
N ASN A 57 9.14 21.43 -7.46
CA ASN A 57 9.84 20.93 -8.64
C ASN A 57 11.07 20.10 -8.26
N ASN A 58 11.72 20.42 -7.14
CA ASN A 58 12.93 19.74 -6.66
C ASN A 58 12.64 18.55 -5.73
N ALA A 59 11.39 18.25 -5.41
CA ALA A 59 11.03 17.12 -4.57
C ALA A 59 11.07 15.80 -5.36
N THR A 60 11.51 14.73 -4.70
CA THR A 60 11.46 13.36 -5.22
C THR A 60 10.34 12.58 -4.51
N PRO A 61 9.95 11.38 -5.00
CA PRO A 61 9.02 10.49 -4.29
C PRO A 61 9.44 10.13 -2.85
N ASN A 62 10.71 10.32 -2.48
CA ASN A 62 11.27 10.04 -1.15
C ASN A 62 11.30 11.26 -0.22
N ASP A 63 10.76 12.40 -0.67
CA ASP A 63 10.70 13.65 0.09
C ASP A 63 9.27 13.99 0.50
N ILE A 64 9.10 14.69 1.62
CA ILE A 64 7.81 15.26 2.02
C ILE A 64 7.74 16.70 1.54
N CYS A 65 6.69 17.01 0.78
CA CYS A 65 6.28 18.35 0.41
C CYS A 65 5.30 18.90 1.46
N VAL A 66 5.57 20.09 1.97
CA VAL A 66 4.68 20.80 2.90
C VAL A 66 4.27 22.11 2.28
N ALA A 67 2.97 22.31 2.10
CA ALA A 67 2.37 23.54 1.62
C ALA A 67 1.48 24.14 2.72
N ILE A 68 1.66 25.42 3.01
CA ILE A 68 1.02 26.12 4.12
C ILE A 68 0.27 27.32 3.56
N ARG A 69 -1.04 27.36 3.76
CA ARG A 69 -1.88 28.49 3.40
C ARG A 69 -2.05 29.40 4.61
N SER A 70 -1.73 30.68 4.45
CA SER A 70 -1.92 31.69 5.50
C SER A 70 -2.19 33.06 4.89
N GLU A 71 -2.98 33.89 5.56
CA GLU A 71 -3.17 35.30 5.23
C GLU A 71 -1.89 36.13 5.40
N ALA A 72 -0.98 35.72 6.30
CA ALA A 72 0.21 36.48 6.65
C ALA A 72 1.44 36.12 5.78
N ALA A 73 2.18 37.16 5.40
CA ALA A 73 3.46 37.10 4.70
C ALA A 73 4.63 36.88 5.67
N ASP A 74 4.54 35.88 6.56
CA ASP A 74 5.52 35.70 7.64
C ASP A 74 6.35 34.42 7.46
N ALA A 75 7.65 34.60 7.26
CA ALA A 75 8.61 33.50 7.18
C ALA A 75 8.69 32.67 8.47
N GLY A 76 8.30 33.23 9.62
CA GLY A 76 8.20 32.53 10.90
C GLY A 76 7.18 31.40 10.88
N ILE A 77 6.13 31.48 10.05
CA ILE A 77 5.09 30.45 9.92
C ILE A 77 5.69 29.16 9.38
N ALA A 78 6.47 29.23 8.30
CA ALA A 78 7.12 28.06 7.72
C ALA A 78 8.07 27.38 8.73
N GLN A 79 8.81 28.17 9.51
CA GLN A 79 9.73 27.65 10.51
C GLN A 79 9.00 27.01 11.70
N ALA A 80 7.89 27.59 12.16
CA ALA A 80 7.06 27.03 13.21
C ALA A 80 6.42 25.69 12.78
N ILE A 81 5.84 25.63 11.58
CA ILE A 81 5.27 24.41 11.03
C ILE A 81 6.35 23.34 10.81
N MET A 82 7.54 23.72 10.37
CA MET A 82 8.67 22.80 10.25
C MET A 82 9.03 22.14 11.59
N GLN A 83 9.10 22.92 12.68
CA GLN A 83 9.36 22.36 14.01
C GLN A 83 8.26 21.41 14.48
N GLN A 84 6.98 21.77 14.26
CA GLN A 84 5.86 20.92 14.62
C GLN A 84 5.82 19.62 13.80
N LEU A 85 6.15 19.68 12.51
CA LEU A 85 6.30 18.52 11.64
C LEU A 85 7.36 17.56 12.20
N GLU A 86 8.55 18.08 12.52
CA GLU A 86 9.64 17.25 13.07
C GLU A 86 9.23 16.56 14.37
N GLU A 87 8.54 17.27 15.25
CA GLU A 87 8.05 16.70 16.51
C GLU A 87 6.97 15.64 16.25
N ALA A 88 6.03 15.87 15.33
CA ALA A 88 5.02 14.90 14.97
C ALA A 88 5.62 13.62 14.36
N LEU A 89 6.64 13.76 13.51
CA LEU A 89 7.38 12.62 12.95
C LEU A 89 8.14 11.84 14.02
N LYS A 90 8.76 12.51 15.00
CA LYS A 90 9.40 11.86 16.15
C LYS A 90 8.40 11.10 17.01
N GLN A 91 7.24 11.70 17.27
CA GLN A 91 6.17 11.07 18.04
C GLN A 91 5.62 9.83 17.34
N LEU A 92 5.44 9.86 16.02
CA LEU A 92 5.06 8.68 15.24
C LEU A 92 6.12 7.57 15.34
N ALA A 93 7.40 7.93 15.28
CA ALA A 93 8.49 6.96 15.45
C ALA A 93 8.53 6.35 16.87
N GLN A 94 8.09 7.08 17.90
CA GLN A 94 8.07 6.63 19.30
C GLN A 94 6.76 5.94 19.71
N GLY A 95 5.63 6.30 19.10
CA GLY A 95 4.29 5.78 19.37
C GLY A 95 4.08 4.32 18.93
N ALA A 96 5.03 3.75 18.20
CA ALA A 96 5.08 2.31 17.87
C ALA A 96 5.37 1.41 19.10
N GLY A 97 5.54 1.97 20.30
CA GLY A 97 5.98 1.26 21.50
C GLY A 97 4.91 0.53 22.33
N SER A 98 3.61 0.61 22.00
CA SER A 98 2.54 0.05 22.87
C SER A 98 1.86 -1.23 22.36
N SER A 99 2.28 -1.80 21.23
CA SER A 99 1.87 -3.14 20.80
C SER A 99 2.91 -4.17 21.25
N GLN A 100 2.50 -5.43 21.51
CA GLN A 100 3.42 -6.56 21.68
C GLN A 100 4.63 -6.41 20.75
N SER A 101 5.85 -6.50 21.29
CA SER A 101 7.07 -6.22 20.52
C SER A 101 7.11 -7.10 19.26
N LEU A 102 6.84 -6.49 18.10
CA LEU A 102 6.95 -7.19 16.83
C LEU A 102 8.40 -7.60 16.63
N THR A 103 8.63 -8.84 16.20
CA THR A 103 9.99 -9.28 15.88
C THR A 103 10.44 -8.54 14.63
N GLN A 104 11.44 -7.67 14.79
CA GLN A 104 12.02 -6.89 13.69
C GLN A 104 13.38 -7.45 13.28
N VAL A 105 13.65 -7.44 11.99
CA VAL A 105 14.91 -7.84 11.38
C VAL A 105 15.26 -6.87 10.25
N ARG A 106 16.53 -6.84 9.86
CA ARG A 106 17.04 -5.95 8.80
C ARG A 106 17.69 -6.68 7.63
N ARG A 107 17.65 -8.02 7.65
CA ARG A 107 18.28 -8.89 6.64
C ARG A 107 17.38 -10.09 6.37
N TRP A 108 17.27 -10.49 5.10
CA TRP A 108 16.50 -11.67 4.71
C TRP A 108 16.89 -12.93 5.46
N ASP A 109 18.19 -13.22 5.57
CA ASP A 109 18.64 -14.45 6.24
C ASP A 109 18.23 -14.47 7.72
N SER A 110 18.22 -13.31 8.37
CA SER A 110 17.73 -13.19 9.74
C SER A 110 16.21 -13.37 9.82
N ALA A 111 15.45 -12.90 8.82
CA ALA A 111 14.00 -13.15 8.73
C ALA A 111 13.70 -14.64 8.58
N CYS A 112 14.33 -15.31 7.61
CA CYS A 112 14.15 -16.73 7.35
C CYS A 112 14.62 -17.62 8.51
N GLN A 113 15.62 -17.20 9.29
CA GLN A 113 16.00 -17.91 10.51
C GLN A 113 14.98 -17.75 11.65
N LYS A 114 14.32 -16.60 11.73
CA LYS A 114 13.34 -16.30 12.78
C LYS A 114 11.96 -16.90 12.46
N LEU A 115 11.62 -17.04 11.19
CA LEU A 115 10.39 -17.63 10.69
C LEU A 115 10.71 -18.57 9.53
N SER A 116 11.14 -19.79 9.86
CA SER A 116 11.65 -20.78 8.90
C SER A 116 10.56 -21.38 7.99
N ASP A 117 9.32 -21.31 8.44
CA ASP A 117 8.10 -21.75 7.76
C ASP A 117 7.32 -20.59 7.13
N ALA A 118 7.96 -19.42 6.97
CA ALA A 118 7.36 -18.29 6.26
C ALA A 118 6.89 -18.74 4.87
N ASN A 119 5.66 -18.35 4.52
CA ASN A 119 5.01 -18.71 3.25
C ASN A 119 4.85 -17.50 2.32
N LEU A 120 4.71 -16.31 2.87
CA LEU A 120 4.38 -15.08 2.15
C LEU A 120 5.31 -13.93 2.56
N ALA A 121 5.74 -13.13 1.57
CA ALA A 121 6.34 -11.81 1.77
C ALA A 121 5.34 -10.70 1.40
N LEU A 122 4.98 -9.85 2.36
CA LEU A 122 4.19 -8.63 2.11
C LEU A 122 5.13 -7.44 1.93
N ILE A 123 5.11 -6.81 0.76
CA ILE A 123 6.04 -5.75 0.33
C ILE A 123 5.30 -4.42 0.18
N SER A 124 5.64 -3.46 1.03
CA SER A 124 5.04 -2.12 1.12
C SER A 124 6.10 -1.01 1.14
N VAL A 125 7.17 -1.17 0.37
CA VAL A 125 8.25 -0.17 0.22
C VAL A 125 7.96 0.78 -0.95
N ALA A 126 8.83 1.76 -1.20
CA ALA A 126 8.76 2.57 -2.41
C ALA A 126 8.85 1.69 -3.68
N GLY A 127 8.02 1.99 -4.68
CA GLY A 127 7.86 1.17 -5.89
C GLY A 127 9.17 0.87 -6.62
N GLU A 128 10.09 1.83 -6.64
CA GLU A 128 11.42 1.70 -7.26
C GLU A 128 12.26 0.53 -6.70
N TYR A 129 11.98 0.08 -5.48
CA TYR A 129 12.67 -1.06 -4.84
C TYR A 129 11.82 -2.32 -4.72
N ALA A 130 10.51 -2.23 -4.95
CA ALA A 130 9.56 -3.30 -4.66
C ALA A 130 9.79 -4.53 -5.54
N ALA A 131 10.11 -4.34 -6.83
CA ALA A 131 10.36 -5.44 -7.76
C ALA A 131 11.62 -6.25 -7.41
N GLU A 132 12.67 -5.58 -6.93
CA GLU A 132 13.91 -6.24 -6.49
C GLU A 132 13.62 -7.14 -5.26
N LEU A 133 12.93 -6.59 -4.25
CA LEU A 133 12.57 -7.34 -3.05
C LEU A 133 11.62 -8.50 -3.36
N ALA A 134 10.69 -8.33 -4.30
CA ALA A 134 9.80 -9.39 -4.76
C ALA A 134 10.59 -10.54 -5.41
N ASN A 135 11.56 -10.23 -6.27
CA ASN A 135 12.45 -11.23 -6.84
C ASN A 135 13.26 -11.98 -5.76
N GLN A 136 13.79 -11.26 -4.76
CA GLN A 136 14.50 -11.87 -3.63
C GLN A 136 13.60 -12.80 -2.78
N ALA A 137 12.31 -12.47 -2.64
CA ALA A 137 11.32 -13.32 -1.98
C ALA A 137 11.02 -14.58 -2.81
N LEU A 138 10.81 -14.43 -4.12
CA LEU A 138 10.60 -15.56 -5.04
C LEU A 138 11.81 -16.50 -5.08
N GLU A 139 13.04 -16.00 -5.00
CA GLU A 139 14.26 -16.82 -4.89
C GLU A 139 14.26 -17.74 -3.69
N ARG A 140 13.62 -17.30 -2.61
CA ARG A 140 13.44 -18.05 -1.36
C ARG A 140 12.17 -18.91 -1.34
N ASN A 141 11.50 -19.02 -2.49
CA ASN A 141 10.25 -19.75 -2.69
C ASN A 141 9.09 -19.27 -1.81
N LEU A 142 9.04 -17.95 -1.57
CA LEU A 142 7.91 -17.31 -0.89
C LEU A 142 6.89 -16.83 -1.91
N ASN A 143 5.61 -16.97 -1.59
CA ASN A 143 4.56 -16.20 -2.25
C ASN A 143 4.80 -14.71 -1.97
N VAL A 144 4.28 -13.83 -2.83
CA VAL A 144 4.48 -12.39 -2.68
C VAL A 144 3.16 -11.66 -2.74
N MET A 145 2.96 -10.70 -1.83
CA MET A 145 1.95 -9.66 -1.97
C MET A 145 2.64 -8.31 -2.03
N MET A 146 2.40 -7.58 -3.12
CA MET A 146 2.93 -6.25 -3.36
C MET A 146 1.81 -5.23 -3.12
N PHE A 147 1.78 -4.68 -1.92
CA PHE A 147 1.01 -3.47 -1.63
C PHE A 147 1.61 -2.24 -2.33
N SER A 148 2.92 -2.29 -2.57
CA SER A 148 3.67 -1.21 -3.23
C SER A 148 3.09 -0.90 -4.61
N ASP A 149 2.86 0.39 -4.86
CA ASP A 149 2.51 0.96 -6.17
C ASP A 149 3.77 1.54 -6.86
N ASN A 150 3.66 2.05 -8.08
CA ASN A 150 4.73 2.63 -8.91
C ASN A 150 5.79 1.60 -9.32
N VAL A 151 5.34 0.39 -9.64
CA VAL A 151 6.15 -0.67 -10.24
C VAL A 151 5.83 -0.76 -11.73
N THR A 152 6.86 -0.95 -12.55
CA THR A 152 6.72 -1.01 -14.01
C THR A 152 5.85 -2.20 -14.44
N LEU A 153 5.29 -2.12 -15.64
CA LEU A 153 4.50 -3.22 -16.20
C LEU A 153 5.39 -4.42 -16.54
N GLU A 154 6.60 -4.14 -17.01
CA GLU A 154 7.63 -5.13 -17.34
C GLU A 154 8.03 -5.93 -16.10
N ASP A 155 8.25 -5.26 -14.96
CA ASP A 155 8.56 -5.93 -13.69
C ASP A 155 7.38 -6.78 -13.20
N GLU A 156 6.13 -6.29 -13.29
CA GLU A 156 4.95 -7.06 -12.94
C GLU A 156 4.85 -8.37 -13.74
N ILE A 157 4.97 -8.28 -15.07
CA ILE A 157 4.90 -9.43 -15.97
C ILE A 157 6.02 -10.42 -15.65
N GLN A 158 7.24 -9.93 -15.45
CA GLN A 158 8.39 -10.77 -15.11
C GLN A 158 8.17 -11.51 -13.79
N LEU A 159 7.70 -10.80 -12.76
CA LEU A 159 7.48 -11.37 -11.42
C LEU A 159 6.38 -12.43 -11.45
N LYS A 160 5.22 -12.12 -12.05
CA LYS A 160 4.09 -13.05 -12.14
C LYS A 160 4.42 -14.29 -12.97
N THR A 161 5.13 -14.11 -14.09
CA THR A 161 5.60 -15.23 -14.91
C THR A 161 6.55 -16.13 -14.13
N ARG A 162 7.55 -15.54 -13.46
CA ARG A 162 8.51 -16.28 -12.61
C ARG A 162 7.81 -17.01 -11.46
N ALA A 163 6.80 -16.39 -10.84
CA ALA A 163 6.02 -17.03 -9.77
C ALA A 163 5.28 -18.26 -10.31
N ARG A 164 4.60 -18.11 -11.45
CA ARG A 164 3.88 -19.23 -12.09
C ARG A 164 4.81 -20.39 -12.43
N GLU A 165 6.00 -20.11 -12.99
CA GLU A 165 7.02 -21.14 -13.27
C GLU A 165 7.49 -21.87 -12.00
N LYS A 166 7.46 -21.21 -10.85
CA LYS A 166 7.81 -21.77 -9.55
C LYS A 166 6.63 -22.40 -8.80
N GLY A 167 5.42 -22.34 -9.33
CA GLY A 167 4.21 -22.74 -8.60
C GLY A 167 3.90 -21.85 -7.40
N LEU A 168 4.25 -20.56 -7.49
CA LEU A 168 4.00 -19.52 -6.49
C LEU A 168 3.01 -18.48 -7.02
N LEU A 169 2.44 -17.70 -6.11
CA LEU A 169 1.54 -16.59 -6.41
C LEU A 169 2.23 -15.24 -6.12
N VAL A 170 2.10 -14.32 -7.07
CA VAL A 170 2.39 -12.89 -6.88
C VAL A 170 1.07 -12.11 -6.96
N MET A 171 0.68 -11.50 -5.85
CA MET A 171 -0.47 -10.59 -5.74
C MET A 171 0.04 -9.16 -5.88
N GLY A 172 -0.39 -8.41 -6.90
CA GLY A 172 0.09 -7.04 -7.13
C GLY A 172 1.06 -6.93 -8.31
N PRO A 173 1.67 -5.76 -8.55
CA PRO A 173 1.72 -4.56 -7.71
C PRO A 173 0.37 -3.86 -7.52
N ASP A 174 0.34 -2.89 -6.61
CA ASP A 174 -0.87 -2.16 -6.21
C ASP A 174 -2.02 -3.10 -5.75
N CYS A 175 -1.66 -4.12 -4.96
CA CYS A 175 -2.62 -5.02 -4.34
C CYS A 175 -2.98 -4.50 -2.94
N GLY A 176 -4.06 -3.72 -2.86
CA GLY A 176 -4.49 -3.08 -1.61
C GLY A 176 -5.11 -4.01 -0.56
N THR A 177 -5.66 -5.16 -0.96
CA THR A 177 -6.49 -6.01 -0.09
C THR A 177 -6.29 -7.49 -0.41
N SER A 178 -5.96 -8.29 0.62
CA SER A 178 -6.10 -9.75 0.60
C SER A 178 -6.42 -10.28 2.01
N MET A 179 -7.11 -11.41 2.07
CA MET A 179 -7.45 -12.15 3.29
C MET A 179 -7.23 -13.64 3.02
N ILE A 180 -6.15 -14.24 3.52
CA ILE A 180 -5.79 -15.64 3.19
C ILE A 180 -5.75 -16.46 4.47
N ALA A 181 -6.59 -17.51 4.58
CA ALA A 181 -6.66 -18.38 5.74
C ALA A 181 -6.90 -17.59 7.04
N GLY A 182 -7.82 -16.62 6.98
CA GLY A 182 -8.09 -15.68 8.09
C GLY A 182 -7.01 -14.64 8.37
N THR A 183 -5.91 -14.61 7.61
CA THR A 183 -4.82 -13.65 7.80
C THR A 183 -5.11 -12.35 7.05
N PRO A 184 -5.22 -11.18 7.74
CA PRO A 184 -5.41 -9.89 7.09
C PRO A 184 -4.10 -9.41 6.45
N LEU A 185 -4.16 -9.01 5.18
CA LEU A 185 -3.02 -8.48 4.44
C LEU A 185 -3.37 -7.10 3.85
N ALA A 186 -2.61 -6.08 4.23
CA ALA A 186 -2.90 -4.67 3.95
C ALA A 186 -4.30 -4.25 4.44
N PHE A 187 -5.15 -3.67 3.58
CA PHE A 187 -6.49 -3.23 3.97
C PHE A 187 -7.46 -4.41 3.92
N ALA A 188 -7.76 -4.99 5.08
CA ALA A 188 -8.59 -6.18 5.22
C ALA A 188 -9.69 -6.02 6.29
N ASN A 189 -10.69 -6.90 6.24
CA ASN A 189 -11.83 -6.91 7.16
C ASN A 189 -11.85 -8.21 7.95
N VAL A 190 -12.41 -8.20 9.17
CA VAL A 190 -12.71 -9.43 9.89
C VAL A 190 -13.95 -10.05 9.27
N MET A 191 -13.82 -11.27 8.74
CA MET A 191 -14.86 -11.95 7.99
C MET A 191 -15.37 -13.18 8.73
N PRO A 192 -16.67 -13.50 8.65
CA PRO A 192 -17.18 -14.82 9.03
C PRO A 192 -16.53 -15.91 8.16
N GLU A 193 -16.25 -17.06 8.75
CA GLU A 193 -15.86 -18.25 8.00
C GLU A 193 -17.04 -18.76 7.17
N GLY A 194 -16.79 -19.16 5.93
CA GLY A 194 -17.78 -19.75 5.04
C GLY A 194 -17.13 -20.50 3.86
N ASN A 195 -17.89 -20.73 2.79
CA ASN A 195 -17.48 -21.55 1.64
C ASN A 195 -17.23 -20.75 0.35
N ILE A 196 -17.26 -19.41 0.41
CA ILE A 196 -17.07 -18.55 -0.76
C ILE A 196 -15.59 -18.17 -0.90
N GLY A 197 -14.96 -18.59 -1.97
CA GLY A 197 -13.64 -18.14 -2.40
C GLY A 197 -13.73 -16.87 -3.23
N VAL A 198 -13.12 -15.77 -2.77
CA VAL A 198 -13.14 -14.47 -3.45
C VAL A 198 -11.81 -14.22 -4.16
N ILE A 199 -11.87 -13.74 -5.40
CA ILE A 199 -10.72 -13.25 -6.16
C ILE A 199 -11.03 -11.84 -6.66
N GLY A 200 -10.06 -10.93 -6.65
CA GLY A 200 -10.29 -9.64 -7.28
C GLY A 200 -9.06 -8.84 -7.69
N ALA A 201 -9.25 -8.03 -8.73
CA ALA A 201 -8.30 -7.02 -9.19
C ALA A 201 -8.76 -5.60 -8.79
N SER A 202 -9.26 -5.46 -7.55
CA SER A 202 -9.72 -4.19 -6.98
C SER A 202 -9.71 -4.26 -5.45
N GLY A 203 -8.99 -3.35 -4.78
CA GLY A 203 -8.90 -3.34 -3.31
C GLY A 203 -10.26 -3.17 -2.64
N THR A 204 -10.87 -1.99 -2.77
CA THR A 204 -12.19 -1.71 -2.19
C THR A 204 -13.30 -2.54 -2.83
N GLY A 205 -13.16 -2.97 -4.08
CA GLY A 205 -14.10 -3.91 -4.72
C GLY A 205 -14.15 -5.25 -3.98
N ILE A 206 -13.01 -5.78 -3.54
CA ILE A 206 -12.97 -6.98 -2.68
C ILE A 206 -13.62 -6.68 -1.32
N GLN A 207 -13.25 -5.57 -0.67
CA GLN A 207 -13.76 -5.25 0.67
C GLN A 207 -15.29 -5.10 0.67
N GLU A 208 -15.84 -4.41 -0.32
CA GLU A 208 -17.29 -4.22 -0.45
C GLU A 208 -18.00 -5.55 -0.75
N LEU A 209 -17.48 -6.36 -1.68
CA LEU A 209 -18.04 -7.67 -1.98
C LEU A 209 -18.07 -8.56 -0.73
N CYS A 210 -16.97 -8.61 0.01
CA CYS A 210 -16.88 -9.35 1.27
C CYS A 210 -17.86 -8.80 2.32
N SER A 211 -17.96 -7.48 2.47
CA SER A 211 -18.94 -6.86 3.37
C SER A 211 -20.37 -7.26 3.04
N GLN A 212 -20.73 -7.27 1.75
CA GLN A 212 -22.07 -7.68 1.30
C GLN A 212 -22.33 -9.19 1.51
N ILE A 213 -21.32 -10.04 1.30
CA ILE A 213 -21.39 -11.48 1.62
C ILE A 213 -21.70 -11.68 3.11
N ALA A 214 -20.96 -11.01 4.00
CA ALA A 214 -21.19 -11.10 5.44
C ALA A 214 -22.58 -10.57 5.83
N GLN A 215 -23.01 -9.46 5.23
CA GLN A 215 -24.33 -8.88 5.47
C GLN A 215 -25.47 -9.80 4.98
N ALA A 216 -25.23 -10.61 3.96
CA ALA A 216 -26.16 -11.62 3.48
C ALA A 216 -26.22 -12.88 4.37
N GLY A 217 -25.40 -12.96 5.42
CA GLY A 217 -25.36 -14.08 6.36
C GLY A 217 -24.39 -15.19 5.99
N GLU A 218 -23.56 -14.99 4.96
CA GLU A 218 -22.57 -15.95 4.48
C GLU A 218 -21.15 -15.56 4.92
N GLY A 219 -20.16 -16.40 4.60
CA GLY A 219 -18.75 -16.18 4.93
C GLY A 219 -17.82 -16.55 3.78
N ILE A 220 -16.53 -16.27 3.95
CA ILE A 220 -15.50 -16.56 2.94
C ILE A 220 -14.48 -17.57 3.44
N THR A 221 -13.81 -18.26 2.50
CA THR A 221 -12.58 -19.01 2.77
C THR A 221 -11.37 -18.08 2.68
N HIS A 222 -11.27 -17.39 1.55
CA HIS A 222 -10.17 -16.52 1.17
C HIS A 222 -10.69 -15.34 0.34
N ALA A 223 -9.97 -14.23 0.37
CA ALA A 223 -10.07 -13.16 -0.62
C ALA A 223 -8.67 -12.85 -1.18
N ILE A 224 -8.44 -13.17 -2.45
CA ILE A 224 -7.15 -13.07 -3.10
C ILE A 224 -7.13 -11.84 -4.01
N GLY A 225 -6.41 -10.80 -3.60
CA GLY A 225 -6.13 -9.64 -4.44
C GLY A 225 -5.06 -9.94 -5.50
N LEU A 226 -5.20 -9.37 -6.70
CA LEU A 226 -4.34 -9.68 -7.85
C LEU A 226 -3.42 -8.53 -8.28
N GLY A 227 -3.72 -7.31 -7.83
CA GLY A 227 -3.22 -6.06 -8.41
C GLY A 227 -4.13 -5.55 -9.52
N GLU A 228 -4.29 -4.23 -9.63
CA GLU A 228 -5.29 -3.58 -10.51
C GLU A 228 -5.10 -3.95 -11.99
N ARG A 229 -3.84 -4.12 -12.42
CA ARG A 229 -3.47 -4.33 -13.83
C ARG A 229 -3.46 -5.80 -14.24
N ASP A 230 -3.75 -6.75 -13.35
CA ASP A 230 -3.62 -8.19 -13.66
C ASP A 230 -4.45 -8.60 -14.88
N LEU A 231 -5.66 -8.05 -15.01
CA LEU A 231 -6.56 -8.32 -16.14
C LEU A 231 -6.36 -7.39 -17.35
N SER A 232 -5.27 -6.62 -17.38
CA SER A 232 -4.87 -5.91 -18.60
C SER A 232 -4.44 -6.90 -19.68
N ARG A 233 -4.53 -6.46 -20.94
CA ARG A 233 -4.09 -7.22 -22.10
C ARG A 233 -2.63 -7.65 -21.99
N GLU A 234 -1.79 -6.77 -21.46
CA GLU A 234 -0.35 -6.94 -21.36
C GLU A 234 0.04 -7.95 -20.28
N VAL A 235 -0.64 -7.93 -19.12
CA VAL A 235 -0.37 -8.89 -18.03
C VAL A 235 -1.03 -10.25 -18.31
N GLY A 236 -2.20 -10.26 -18.94
CA GLY A 236 -2.84 -11.50 -19.40
C GLY A 236 -3.42 -12.38 -18.29
N GLY A 237 -3.76 -11.80 -17.13
CA GLY A 237 -4.46 -12.49 -16.04
C GLY A 237 -3.65 -13.62 -15.40
N ILE A 238 -2.31 -13.50 -15.36
CA ILE A 238 -1.44 -14.58 -14.85
C ILE A 238 -1.83 -14.94 -13.42
N SER A 239 -1.97 -13.95 -12.53
CA SER A 239 -2.32 -14.22 -11.14
C SER A 239 -3.78 -14.60 -10.98
N ALA A 240 -4.69 -14.06 -11.79
CA ALA A 240 -6.09 -14.48 -11.81
C ALA A 240 -6.23 -15.99 -12.09
N LEU A 241 -5.54 -16.50 -13.11
CA LEU A 241 -5.55 -17.91 -13.46
C LEU A 241 -4.97 -18.77 -12.35
N THR A 242 -3.82 -18.38 -11.78
CA THR A 242 -3.23 -19.10 -10.64
C THR A 242 -4.14 -19.10 -9.41
N ALA A 243 -4.79 -17.96 -9.10
CA ALA A 243 -5.73 -17.88 -7.99
C ALA A 243 -6.98 -18.75 -8.20
N LEU A 244 -7.50 -18.82 -9.43
CA LEU A 244 -8.60 -19.70 -9.80
C LEU A 244 -8.21 -21.17 -9.64
N GLU A 245 -7.02 -21.57 -10.08
CA GLU A 245 -6.50 -22.94 -9.89
C GLU A 245 -6.36 -23.29 -8.41
N MET A 246 -5.84 -22.36 -7.60
CA MET A 246 -5.68 -22.55 -6.16
C MET A 246 -7.03 -22.75 -5.46
N LEU A 247 -8.02 -21.88 -5.72
CA LEU A 247 -9.34 -22.01 -5.11
C LEU A 247 -10.14 -23.18 -5.68
N SER A 248 -9.94 -23.54 -6.95
CA SER A 248 -10.54 -24.75 -7.53
C SER A 248 -10.02 -26.04 -6.89
N ALA A 249 -8.82 -26.02 -6.31
CA ALA A 249 -8.24 -27.13 -5.57
C ALA A 249 -8.53 -27.09 -4.05
N ASP A 250 -9.12 -26.00 -3.56
CA ASP A 250 -9.53 -25.87 -2.16
C ASP A 250 -10.94 -26.43 -1.96
N GLU A 251 -11.04 -27.60 -1.32
CA GLU A 251 -12.32 -28.26 -1.04
C GLU A 251 -13.28 -27.41 -0.19
N LYS A 252 -12.78 -26.40 0.53
CA LYS A 252 -13.63 -25.48 1.30
C LYS A 252 -14.27 -24.40 0.43
N SER A 253 -13.69 -24.10 -0.73
CA SER A 253 -14.15 -23.05 -1.64
C SER A 253 -15.17 -23.62 -2.62
N GLU A 254 -16.40 -23.83 -2.16
CA GLU A 254 -17.49 -24.42 -2.95
C GLU A 254 -18.09 -23.44 -3.96
N VAL A 255 -18.00 -22.14 -3.69
CA VAL A 255 -18.51 -21.05 -4.54
C VAL A 255 -17.38 -20.06 -4.82
N LEU A 256 -17.24 -19.63 -6.07
CA LEU A 256 -16.27 -18.60 -6.44
C LEU A 256 -16.96 -17.28 -6.78
N ALA A 257 -16.43 -16.18 -6.22
CA ALA A 257 -16.83 -14.82 -6.56
C ALA A 257 -15.62 -14.04 -7.09
N PHE A 258 -15.77 -13.43 -8.26
CA PHE A 258 -14.69 -12.69 -8.92
C PHE A 258 -15.09 -11.22 -9.12
N VAL A 259 -14.24 -10.28 -8.72
CA VAL A 259 -14.50 -8.84 -8.87
C VAL A 259 -13.33 -8.11 -9.52
N SER A 260 -13.61 -7.40 -10.62
CA SER A 260 -12.66 -6.53 -11.31
C SER A 260 -13.38 -5.47 -12.13
N LYS A 261 -12.61 -4.52 -12.67
CA LYS A 261 -13.06 -3.78 -13.85
C LYS A 261 -13.29 -4.74 -15.02
N PRO A 262 -14.14 -4.40 -16.00
CA PRO A 262 -14.20 -5.16 -17.24
C PRO A 262 -12.80 -5.29 -17.87
N PRO A 263 -12.35 -6.51 -18.22
CA PRO A 263 -11.04 -6.73 -18.81
C PRO A 263 -10.94 -6.05 -20.19
N ALA A 264 -9.73 -5.64 -20.58
CA ALA A 264 -9.45 -4.88 -21.81
C ALA A 264 -8.53 -5.64 -22.78
#